data_AF-A0A8D8WR38-F1
#
_entry.id   AF-A0A8D8WR38-F1
#
_cell.length_a   1.000
_cell.length_b   1.000
_cell.length_c   1.000
_cell.angle_alpha   90.00
_cell.angle_beta   90.00
_cell.angle_gamma   90.00
#
_symmetry.space_group_name_H-M   'P 1'
#
loop_
_entity.id
_entity.type
_entity.pdbx_description
1 polymer ?
#
loop_
_entity_poly.entity_id
_entity_poly.type
_entity_poly.pdbx_seq_one_letter_code
_entity_poly.pdbx_strand_id
1 'polypeptide(L)'
;MGENESLPPPSELLNIYGRLLINSFNIMDISMNTIGSGLYLGTSRFDHSCSPNAVAVFSSTTISIRLTKPMEQFDWSKVFVSYIDVLQPTSKRIGELNKGYYFECCCEVCQDVRQLEDMLSMSCPNTNCLEPIYIPEDIQDKVPECPKCTKCGEQVTQSRLDSYLNALDFIEAQLDRMKQTSCILYFSEAKI
;
A
#
# COMPACT_ATOMS: atom_id res chain seq x y z
N MET A 1 14.54 -40.36 23.38
CA MET A 1 15.20 -39.24 24.10
C MET A 1 16.27 -38.67 23.19
N GLY A 2 16.12 -37.40 22.82
CA GLY A 2 17.24 -36.54 22.42
C GLY A 2 17.65 -36.54 20.95
N GLU A 3 16.78 -36.06 20.05
CA GLU A 3 17.32 -35.36 18.88
C GLU A 3 17.70 -33.95 19.34
N ASN A 4 18.99 -33.69 19.32
CA ASN A 4 19.56 -32.39 19.63
C ASN A 4 19.20 -31.47 18.45
N GLU A 5 18.01 -30.85 18.51
CA GLU A 5 17.64 -29.76 17.59
C GLU A 5 18.63 -28.62 17.83
N SER A 6 19.71 -28.63 17.04
CA SER A 6 20.71 -27.57 17.01
C SER A 6 20.04 -26.33 16.41
N LEU A 7 19.42 -25.53 17.27
CA LEU A 7 18.91 -24.22 16.86
C LEU A 7 20.07 -23.37 16.31
N PRO A 8 19.83 -22.61 15.24
CA PRO A 8 20.83 -21.69 14.73
C PRO A 8 21.22 -20.67 15.81
N PRO A 9 22.44 -20.12 15.78
CA PRO A 9 22.84 -19.03 16.66
C PRO A 9 21.83 -17.88 16.59
N PRO A 10 21.60 -17.12 17.69
CA PRO A 10 20.61 -16.05 17.72
C PRO A 10 20.75 -15.01 16.59
N SER A 11 21.97 -14.72 16.15
CA SER A 11 22.23 -13.80 15.03
C SER A 11 21.74 -14.35 13.69
N GLU A 12 21.91 -15.65 13.44
CA GLU A 12 21.45 -16.31 12.23
C GLU A 12 19.93 -16.44 12.24
N LEU A 13 19.34 -16.79 13.40
CA LEU A 13 17.89 -16.81 13.59
C LEU A 13 17.27 -15.44 13.30
N LEU A 14 17.87 -14.36 13.81
CA LEU A 14 17.40 -13.00 13.57
C LEU A 14 17.50 -12.60 12.10
N ASN A 15 18.55 -13.03 11.39
CA ASN A 15 18.70 -12.78 9.96
C ASN A 15 17.62 -13.51 9.16
N ILE A 16 17.39 -14.80 9.44
CA ILE A 16 16.31 -15.57 8.81
C ILE A 16 14.96 -14.91 9.07
N TYR A 17 14.69 -14.53 10.32
CA TYR A 17 13.45 -13.85 10.70
C TYR A 17 13.26 -12.53 9.96
N GLY A 18 14.30 -11.69 9.88
CA GLY A 18 14.25 -10.44 9.12
C GLY A 18 13.96 -10.66 7.65
N ARG A 19 14.59 -11.67 7.02
CA ARG A 19 14.32 -12.02 5.62
C ARG A 19 12.88 -12.51 5.43
N LEU A 20 12.34 -13.27 6.38
CA LEU A 20 10.93 -13.69 6.33
C LEU A 20 9.99 -12.48 6.42
N LEU A 21 10.24 -11.54 7.34
CA LEU A 21 9.40 -10.35 7.46
C LEU A 21 9.38 -9.49 6.18
N ILE A 22 10.53 -9.36 5.51
CA ILE A 22 10.66 -8.51 4.32
C ILE A 22 10.17 -9.17 3.04
N ASN A 23 10.34 -10.49 2.90
CA ASN A 23 10.19 -11.17 1.61
C ASN A 23 8.95 -12.07 1.52
N SER A 24 8.16 -12.18 2.59
CA SER A 24 6.93 -12.97 2.59
C SER A 24 5.80 -12.25 1.89
N PHE A 25 4.96 -13.02 1.21
CA PHE A 25 3.77 -12.54 0.51
C PHE A 25 2.52 -13.03 1.24
N ASN A 26 1.48 -12.18 1.27
CA ASN A 26 0.14 -12.61 1.66
C ASN A 26 -0.48 -13.38 0.48
N ILE A 27 -0.80 -14.66 0.71
CA ILE A 27 -1.49 -15.50 -0.25
C ILE A 27 -2.97 -15.16 -0.16
N MET A 28 -3.56 -14.79 -1.29
CA MET A 28 -4.95 -14.33 -1.36
C MET A 28 -5.86 -15.30 -2.11
N ASP A 29 -7.13 -15.37 -1.70
CA ASP A 29 -8.18 -16.04 -2.46
C ASP A 29 -8.72 -15.15 -3.61
N ILE A 30 -9.70 -15.66 -4.37
CA ILE A 30 -10.33 -14.92 -5.48
C ILE A 30 -11.09 -13.66 -5.03
N SER A 31 -11.39 -13.55 -3.73
CA SER A 31 -12.09 -12.43 -3.11
C SER A 31 -11.11 -11.45 -2.46
N MET A 32 -9.80 -11.60 -2.70
CA MET A 32 -8.71 -10.81 -2.11
C MET A 32 -8.58 -10.94 -0.58
N ASN A 33 -9.13 -11.99 0.02
CA ASN A 33 -8.89 -12.27 1.43
C ASN A 33 -7.55 -12.98 1.61
N THR A 34 -6.78 -12.58 2.60
CA THR A 34 -5.54 -13.30 2.94
C THR A 34 -5.89 -14.64 3.60
N ILE A 35 -5.43 -15.73 3.00
CA ILE A 35 -5.64 -17.10 3.48
C ILE A 35 -4.38 -17.72 4.09
N GLY A 36 -3.23 -17.05 3.95
CA GLY A 36 -1.95 -17.49 4.50
C GLY A 36 -0.80 -16.58 4.08
N SER A 37 0.41 -16.93 4.50
CA SER A 37 1.64 -16.26 4.07
C SER A 37 2.62 -17.26 3.48
N GLY A 38 3.40 -16.84 2.47
CA GLY A 38 4.37 -17.69 1.79
C GLY A 38 5.63 -16.94 1.37
N LEU A 39 6.77 -17.62 1.41
CA LEU A 39 8.06 -17.10 0.92
C LEU A 39 8.31 -17.61 -0.50
N TYR A 40 8.51 -16.67 -1.44
CA TYR A 40 8.64 -16.97 -2.86
C TYR A 40 9.94 -16.39 -3.42
N LEU A 41 11.02 -17.14 -3.32
CA LEU A 41 12.37 -16.65 -3.65
C LEU A 41 12.50 -16.00 -5.03
N GLY A 42 11.79 -16.53 -6.03
CA GLY A 42 11.80 -15.97 -7.38
C GLY A 42 11.13 -14.59 -7.47
N THR A 43 10.05 -14.37 -6.73
CA THR A 43 9.29 -13.11 -6.76
C THR A 43 9.76 -12.09 -5.74
N SER A 44 10.47 -12.52 -4.69
CA SER A 44 11.14 -11.65 -3.72
C SER A 44 12.25 -10.77 -4.33
N ARG A 45 12.57 -10.95 -5.61
CA ARG A 45 13.50 -10.09 -6.36
C ARG A 45 12.89 -8.77 -6.83
N PHE A 46 11.57 -8.71 -7.01
CA PHE A 46 10.93 -7.56 -7.65
C PHE A 46 10.83 -6.40 -6.69
N ASP A 47 11.35 -5.25 -7.10
CA ASP A 47 11.28 -4.02 -6.34
C ASP A 47 9.87 -3.41 -6.34
N HIS A 48 9.65 -2.51 -5.40
CA HIS A 48 8.39 -1.80 -5.25
C HIS A 48 8.22 -0.65 -6.26
N SER A 49 7.00 -0.43 -6.72
CA SER A 49 6.54 0.86 -7.27
C SER A 49 5.08 1.09 -6.87
N CYS A 50 4.71 2.35 -6.56
CA CYS A 50 3.30 2.73 -6.38
C CYS A 50 2.54 2.82 -7.71
N SER A 51 3.25 2.80 -8.85
CA SER A 51 2.71 2.57 -10.20
C SER A 51 3.33 1.28 -10.76
N PRO A 52 2.93 0.11 -10.23
CA PRO A 52 3.54 -1.16 -10.64
C PRO A 52 3.18 -1.47 -12.10
N ASN A 53 4.06 -2.22 -12.76
CA ASN A 53 3.83 -2.76 -14.10
C ASN A 53 3.58 -4.28 -14.07
N ALA A 54 3.55 -4.88 -12.88
CA ALA A 54 3.21 -6.27 -12.68
C ALA A 54 2.37 -6.48 -11.41
N VAL A 55 1.61 -7.57 -11.41
CA VAL A 55 0.79 -8.00 -10.28
C VAL A 55 1.08 -9.44 -9.92
N ALA A 56 1.12 -9.74 -8.62
CA ALA A 56 1.16 -11.09 -8.10
C ALA A 56 -0.24 -11.70 -8.09
N VAL A 57 -0.40 -12.87 -8.70
CA VAL A 57 -1.65 -13.64 -8.70
C VAL A 57 -1.38 -15.01 -8.12
N PHE A 58 -2.28 -15.48 -7.27
CA PHE A 58 -2.15 -16.76 -6.59
C PHE A 58 -3.11 -17.79 -7.20
N SER A 59 -2.59 -18.99 -7.44
CA SER A 59 -3.38 -20.18 -7.70
C SER A 59 -3.01 -21.21 -6.62
N SER A 60 -3.85 -21.28 -5.58
CA SER A 60 -3.49 -21.96 -4.34
C SER A 60 -2.15 -21.42 -3.80
N THR A 61 -1.17 -22.27 -3.55
CA THR A 61 0.17 -21.88 -3.08
C THR A 61 1.11 -21.43 -4.19
N THR A 62 0.71 -21.48 -5.47
CA THR A 62 1.56 -21.07 -6.59
C THR A 62 1.37 -19.58 -6.88
N ILE A 63 2.46 -18.82 -6.84
CA ILE A 63 2.49 -17.42 -7.27
C ILE A 63 2.80 -17.31 -8.77
N SER A 64 2.14 -16.38 -9.44
CA SER A 64 2.43 -15.98 -10.81
C SER A 64 2.53 -14.46 -10.90
N ILE A 65 3.62 -13.96 -11.47
CA ILE A 65 3.77 -12.53 -11.76
C ILE A 65 3.29 -12.26 -13.17
N ARG A 66 2.33 -11.35 -13.31
CA ARG A 66 1.72 -10.98 -14.59
C ARG A 66 1.95 -9.51 -14.86
N LEU A 67 2.49 -9.21 -16.03
CA LEU A 67 2.61 -7.83 -16.49
C LEU A 67 1.22 -7.23 -16.71
N THR A 68 1.02 -6.01 -16.22
CA THR A 68 -0.19 -5.21 -16.41
C THR A 68 -0.02 -4.19 -17.54
N LYS A 69 1.22 -3.94 -17.96
CA LYS A 69 1.61 -3.05 -19.05
C LYS A 69 2.58 -3.78 -19.98
N PRO A 70 2.52 -3.57 -21.31
CA PRO A 70 3.51 -4.13 -22.23
C PRO A 70 4.90 -3.56 -21.94
N MET A 71 5.94 -4.37 -22.16
CA MET A 71 7.34 -3.94 -22.09
C MET A 71 8.00 -4.17 -23.45
N GLU A 72 8.70 -3.16 -23.96
CA GLU A 72 9.39 -3.25 -25.27
C GLU A 72 10.49 -4.31 -25.26
N GLN A 73 11.30 -4.33 -24.18
CA GLN A 73 12.32 -5.33 -23.94
C GLN A 73 12.20 -5.84 -22.51
N PHE A 74 12.10 -7.16 -22.36
CA PHE A 74 11.97 -7.79 -21.06
C PHE A 74 13.28 -7.71 -20.27
N ASP A 75 13.19 -7.19 -19.05
CA ASP A 75 14.28 -7.07 -18.09
C ASP A 75 13.71 -7.22 -16.68
N TRP A 76 14.21 -8.20 -15.94
CA TRP A 76 13.76 -8.48 -14.57
C TRP A 76 13.95 -7.28 -13.62
N SER A 77 14.95 -6.43 -13.86
CA SER A 77 15.20 -5.22 -13.05
C SER A 77 14.19 -4.10 -13.30
N LYS A 78 13.38 -4.21 -14.35
CA LYS A 78 12.34 -3.25 -14.72
C LYS A 78 10.94 -3.73 -14.38
N VAL A 79 10.81 -4.85 -13.68
CA VAL A 79 9.54 -5.39 -13.21
C VAL A 79 9.31 -4.93 -11.78
N PHE A 80 8.24 -4.18 -11.57
CA PHE A 80 7.87 -3.63 -10.27
C PHE A 80 6.50 -4.12 -9.84
N VAL A 81 6.39 -4.51 -8.58
CA VAL A 81 5.13 -4.91 -7.92
C VAL A 81 4.79 -3.92 -6.82
N SER A 82 3.54 -3.92 -6.35
CA SER A 82 3.22 -3.18 -5.12
C SER A 82 3.41 -4.06 -3.89
N TYR A 83 4.02 -3.51 -2.84
CA TYR A 83 4.19 -4.17 -1.54
C TYR A 83 3.09 -3.79 -0.55
N ILE A 84 2.39 -2.69 -0.86
CA ILE A 84 1.43 -2.02 0.00
C ILE A 84 0.18 -1.65 -0.82
N ASP A 85 -0.84 -1.15 -0.15
CA ASP A 85 -1.98 -0.54 -0.83
C ASP A 85 -1.57 0.82 -1.45
N VAL A 86 -1.88 1.00 -2.74
CA VAL A 86 -1.57 2.22 -3.49
C VAL A 86 -2.69 3.27 -3.43
N LEU A 87 -3.85 2.93 -2.86
CA LEU A 87 -5.00 3.83 -2.71
C LEU A 87 -4.86 4.82 -1.55
N GLN A 88 -3.77 4.75 -0.79
CA GLN A 88 -3.48 5.66 0.30
C GLN A 88 -2.69 6.89 -0.19
N PRO A 89 -2.78 8.05 0.51
CA PRO A 89 -1.95 9.22 0.23
C PRO A 89 -0.45 8.92 0.23
N THR A 90 0.33 9.71 -0.51
CA THR A 90 1.79 9.53 -0.66
C THR A 90 2.53 9.49 0.67
N SER A 91 2.16 10.35 1.63
CA SER A 91 2.73 10.39 2.99
C SER A 91 2.57 9.03 3.71
N LYS A 92 1.35 8.48 3.69
CA LYS A 92 1.04 7.18 4.31
C LYS A 92 1.78 6.03 3.62
N ARG A 93 1.84 6.02 2.28
CA ARG A 93 2.58 5.01 1.53
C ARG A 93 4.08 5.01 1.87
N ILE A 94 4.71 6.18 1.90
CA ILE A 94 6.12 6.31 2.29
C ILE A 94 6.33 5.86 3.73
N GLY A 95 5.45 6.25 4.66
CA GLY A 95 5.50 5.83 6.05
C GLY A 95 5.40 4.31 6.23
N GLU A 96 4.49 3.65 5.50
CA GLU A 96 4.32 2.19 5.53
C GLU A 96 5.56 1.47 4.97
N LEU A 97 6.11 1.94 3.85
CA LEU A 97 7.33 1.37 3.27
C LEU A 97 8.55 1.58 4.16
N ASN A 98 8.70 2.74 4.78
CA ASN A 98 9.79 3.01 5.70
C ASN A 98 9.70 2.09 6.94
N LYS A 99 8.50 1.96 7.52
CA LYS A 99 8.27 1.14 8.71
C LYS A 99 8.39 -0.37 8.44
N GLY A 100 7.89 -0.84 7.30
CA GLY A 100 7.85 -2.28 6.98
C GLY A 100 9.07 -2.78 6.21
N TYR A 101 9.64 -1.94 5.34
CA TYR A 101 10.66 -2.31 4.36
C TYR A 101 11.93 -1.45 4.42
N TYR A 102 11.98 -0.45 5.31
CA TYR A 102 13.16 0.35 5.59
C TYR A 102 13.71 1.16 4.39
N PHE A 103 12.83 1.58 3.47
CA PHE A 103 13.19 2.46 2.36
C PHE A 103 12.11 3.52 2.09
N GLU A 104 12.48 4.56 1.36
CA GLU A 104 11.57 5.59 0.86
C GLU A 104 11.38 5.43 -0.66
N CYS A 105 10.12 5.40 -1.11
CA CYS A 105 9.80 5.22 -2.52
C CYS A 105 9.95 6.52 -3.31
N CYS A 106 10.73 6.48 -4.40
CA CYS A 106 10.95 7.60 -5.32
C CYS A 106 10.30 7.40 -6.70
N CYS A 107 9.25 6.58 -6.82
CA CYS A 107 8.56 6.38 -8.09
C CYS A 107 7.81 7.65 -8.56
N GLU A 108 7.40 7.67 -9.84
CA GLU A 108 6.70 8.81 -10.47
C GLU A 108 5.52 9.32 -9.64
N VAL A 109 4.78 8.39 -9.03
CA VAL A 109 3.59 8.65 -8.21
C VAL A 109 3.95 9.32 -6.89
N CYS A 110 5.03 8.89 -6.24
CA CYS A 110 5.48 9.50 -4.99
C CYS A 110 6.16 10.85 -5.21
N GLN A 111 6.64 11.12 -6.42
CA GLN A 111 7.22 12.41 -6.80
C GLN A 111 6.17 13.41 -7.30
N ASP A 112 4.95 12.97 -7.61
CA ASP A 112 3.88 13.84 -8.06
C ASP A 112 3.08 14.43 -6.88
N VAL A 113 3.35 15.72 -6.62
CA VAL A 113 2.66 16.50 -5.57
C VAL A 113 1.17 16.66 -5.88
N ARG A 114 0.78 16.72 -7.16
CA ARG A 114 -0.61 16.96 -7.55
C ARG A 114 -1.50 15.77 -7.21
N GLN A 115 -0.97 14.56 -7.29
CA GLN A 115 -1.75 13.37 -6.94
C GLN A 115 -2.22 13.40 -5.48
N LEU A 116 -1.36 13.86 -4.56
CA LEU A 116 -1.72 14.03 -3.16
C LEU A 116 -2.82 15.08 -2.99
N GLU A 117 -2.67 16.21 -3.68
CA GLU A 117 -3.65 17.29 -3.64
C GLU A 117 -5.01 16.81 -4.15
N ASP A 118 -5.04 16.06 -5.25
CA ASP A 118 -6.27 15.51 -5.83
C ASP A 118 -6.93 14.46 -4.91
N MET A 119 -6.15 13.56 -4.31
CA MET A 119 -6.67 12.52 -3.40
C MET A 119 -7.30 13.10 -2.14
N LEU A 120 -6.78 14.23 -1.67
CA LEU A 120 -7.25 14.92 -0.47
C LEU A 120 -8.10 16.15 -0.79
N SER A 121 -8.62 16.24 -2.01
CA SER A 121 -9.51 17.31 -2.42
C SER A 121 -10.98 16.93 -2.32
N MET A 122 -11.78 17.89 -1.89
CA MET A 122 -13.24 17.79 -1.99
C MET A 122 -13.77 18.56 -3.21
N SER A 123 -14.95 18.18 -3.68
CA SER A 123 -15.64 18.93 -4.75
C SER A 123 -16.13 20.29 -4.26
N CYS A 124 -16.04 21.30 -5.14
CA CYS A 124 -16.54 22.63 -4.82
C CYS A 124 -18.05 22.59 -4.50
N PRO A 125 -18.50 23.30 -3.44
CA PRO A 125 -19.92 23.41 -3.12
C PRO A 125 -20.81 23.93 -4.25
N ASN A 126 -20.25 24.77 -5.12
CA ASN A 126 -20.92 25.34 -6.29
C ASN A 126 -20.90 24.32 -7.45
N THR A 127 -22.07 23.83 -7.84
CA THR A 127 -22.23 22.81 -8.88
C THR A 127 -21.78 23.25 -10.28
N ASN A 128 -21.65 24.56 -10.53
CA ASN A 128 -21.11 25.10 -11.78
C ASN A 128 -19.57 25.23 -11.75
N CYS A 129 -18.94 24.89 -10.62
CA CYS A 129 -17.49 24.92 -10.45
C CYS A 129 -16.96 23.50 -10.24
N LEU A 130 -16.06 23.07 -11.13
CA LEU A 130 -15.39 21.76 -11.04
C LEU A 130 -14.02 21.83 -10.36
N GLU A 131 -13.69 22.98 -9.75
CA GLU A 131 -12.39 23.12 -9.10
C GLU A 131 -12.33 22.29 -7.82
N PRO A 132 -11.32 21.41 -7.66
CA PRO A 132 -11.10 20.71 -6.41
C PRO A 132 -10.65 21.69 -5.32
N ILE A 133 -11.05 21.42 -4.07
CA ILE A 133 -10.62 22.16 -2.89
C ILE A 133 -9.74 21.24 -2.07
N TYR A 134 -8.43 21.47 -2.11
CA TYR A 134 -7.45 20.69 -1.35
C TYR A 134 -7.64 20.88 0.16
N ILE A 135 -7.68 19.76 0.88
CA ILE A 135 -7.80 19.70 2.33
C ILE A 135 -6.50 19.05 2.88
N PRO A 136 -5.52 19.84 3.36
CA PRO A 136 -4.33 19.31 4.02
C PRO A 136 -4.62 18.27 5.11
N GLU A 137 -3.74 17.27 5.28
CA GLU A 137 -3.90 16.18 6.27
C GLU A 137 -3.93 16.71 7.72
N ASP A 138 -3.19 17.79 8.01
CA ASP A 138 -3.05 18.38 9.35
C ASP A 138 -4.30 19.16 9.83
N ILE A 139 -5.37 19.18 9.04
CA ILE A 139 -6.60 19.94 9.31
C ILE A 139 -7.40 19.37 10.48
N GLN A 140 -7.16 18.12 10.90
CA GLN A 140 -7.95 17.46 11.95
C GLN A 140 -7.91 18.17 13.32
N ASP A 141 -6.86 18.95 13.63
CA ASP A 141 -6.71 19.54 14.96
C ASP A 141 -6.89 21.08 15.03
N LYS A 142 -6.87 21.81 13.89
CA LYS A 142 -6.84 23.28 13.90
C LYS A 142 -7.47 23.92 12.65
N VAL A 143 -8.79 23.88 12.53
CA VAL A 143 -9.51 24.75 11.59
C VAL A 143 -10.26 25.83 12.36
N PRO A 144 -9.73 27.06 12.47
CA PRO A 144 -10.53 28.20 12.88
C PRO A 144 -11.52 28.62 11.78
N GLU A 145 -11.21 28.35 10.50
CA GLU A 145 -12.01 28.79 9.33
C GLU A 145 -12.01 27.76 8.19
N CYS A 146 -13.20 27.45 7.68
CA CYS A 146 -13.39 26.57 6.53
C CYS A 146 -12.68 27.10 5.27
N PRO A 147 -12.18 26.22 4.37
CA PRO A 147 -11.53 26.65 3.14
C PRO A 147 -12.52 27.27 2.15
N LYS A 148 -12.01 28.12 1.26
CA LYS A 148 -12.78 28.71 0.14
C LYS A 148 -12.24 28.20 -1.19
N CYS A 149 -13.13 28.05 -2.17
CA CYS A 149 -12.73 27.68 -3.52
C CYS A 149 -11.83 28.77 -4.12
N THR A 150 -10.66 28.38 -4.62
CA THR A 150 -9.68 29.30 -5.25
C THR A 150 -10.18 29.90 -6.55
N LYS A 151 -11.12 29.23 -7.24
CA LYS A 151 -11.65 29.65 -8.54
C LYS A 151 -12.90 30.53 -8.44
N CYS A 152 -13.94 30.07 -7.75
CA CYS A 152 -15.22 30.78 -7.68
C CYS A 152 -15.42 31.57 -6.38
N GLY A 153 -14.52 31.41 -5.40
CA GLY A 153 -14.61 32.08 -4.11
C GLY A 153 -15.67 31.51 -3.16
N GLU A 154 -16.36 30.44 -3.53
CA GLU A 154 -17.41 29.81 -2.71
C GLU A 154 -16.84 29.32 -1.38
N GLN A 155 -17.54 29.64 -0.29
CA GLN A 155 -17.14 29.30 1.07
C GLN A 155 -17.63 27.90 1.43
N VAL A 156 -16.73 27.01 1.85
CA VAL A 156 -17.13 25.69 2.39
C VAL A 156 -17.80 25.91 3.74
N THR A 157 -18.92 25.22 3.98
CA THR A 157 -19.60 25.21 5.27
C THR A 157 -18.99 24.16 6.20
N GLN A 158 -19.02 24.40 7.51
CA GLN A 158 -18.51 23.45 8.49
C GLN A 158 -19.14 22.06 8.34
N SER A 159 -20.46 21.99 8.15
CA SER A 159 -21.17 20.71 7.94
C SER A 159 -20.68 19.93 6.71
N ARG A 160 -20.30 20.62 5.61
CA ARG A 160 -19.73 19.94 4.43
C ARG A 160 -18.31 19.46 4.69
N LEU A 161 -17.51 20.26 5.39
CA LEU A 161 -16.17 19.85 5.82
C LEU A 161 -16.23 18.64 6.75
N ASP A 162 -17.09 18.66 7.76
CA ASP A 162 -17.30 17.54 8.69
C ASP A 162 -17.75 16.28 7.94
N SER A 163 -18.65 16.41 6.97
CA SER A 163 -19.11 15.28 6.15
C SER A 163 -17.97 14.68 5.32
N TYR A 164 -17.10 15.52 4.78
CA TYR A 164 -15.91 15.08 4.05
C TYR A 164 -14.90 14.38 4.96
N LEU A 165 -14.58 14.96 6.12
CA LEU A 165 -13.67 14.35 7.09
C LEU A 165 -14.18 13.00 7.60
N ASN A 166 -15.47 12.92 7.94
CA ASN A 166 -16.10 11.64 8.32
C ASN A 166 -16.02 10.59 7.20
N ALA A 167 -16.10 10.99 5.93
CA ALA A 167 -15.94 10.08 4.81
C ALA A 167 -14.50 9.59 4.67
N LEU A 168 -13.51 10.46 4.87
CA LEU A 168 -12.10 10.07 4.90
C LEU A 168 -11.81 9.08 6.04
N ASP A 169 -12.28 9.37 7.25
CA ASP A 169 -12.12 8.48 8.42
C ASP A 169 -12.77 7.11 8.18
N PHE A 170 -13.96 7.09 7.55
CA PHE A 170 -14.62 5.85 7.17
C PHE A 170 -13.80 5.05 6.15
N ILE A 171 -13.28 5.71 5.10
CA ILE A 171 -12.45 5.08 4.08
C ILE A 171 -11.20 4.49 4.72
N GLU A 172 -10.50 5.27 5.55
CA GLU A 172 -9.32 4.82 6.29
C GLU A 172 -9.61 3.58 7.14
N ALA A 173 -10.70 3.60 7.91
CA ALA A 173 -11.11 2.45 8.70
C ALA A 173 -11.46 1.21 7.86
N GLN A 174 -11.97 1.38 6.63
CA GLN A 174 -12.18 0.25 5.70
C GLN A 174 -10.86 -0.29 5.16
N LEU A 175 -9.94 0.58 4.76
CA LEU A 175 -8.62 0.18 4.28
C LEU A 175 -7.84 -0.59 5.36
N ASP A 176 -7.90 -0.13 6.62
CA ASP A 176 -7.27 -0.83 7.74
C ASP A 176 -7.90 -2.20 8.02
N ARG A 177 -9.22 -2.34 7.86
CA ARG A 177 -9.89 -3.64 7.94
C ARG A 177 -9.42 -4.59 6.85
N MET A 178 -9.17 -4.10 5.64
CA MET A 178 -8.62 -4.92 4.55
C MET A 178 -7.19 -5.41 4.84
N LYS A 179 -6.43 -4.69 5.68
CA LYS A 179 -5.07 -5.09 6.09
C LYS A 179 -5.05 -6.17 7.18
N GLN A 180 -6.10 -6.32 7.99
CA GLN A 180 -6.14 -7.30 9.08
C GLN A 180 -6.75 -8.63 8.64
N THR A 181 -5.89 -9.61 8.32
CA THR A 181 -6.29 -11.03 8.33
C THR A 181 -5.13 -11.90 8.79
N SER A 182 -5.41 -12.73 9.79
CA SER A 182 -4.47 -13.54 10.56
C SER A 182 -3.68 -14.54 9.70
N CYS A 183 -2.36 -14.60 9.94
CA CYS A 183 -1.43 -15.52 9.29
C CYS A 183 -1.61 -16.96 9.80
N ILE A 184 -1.84 -17.89 8.88
CA ILE A 184 -1.40 -19.29 9.01
C ILE A 184 -0.15 -19.43 8.14
N LEU A 185 0.98 -19.79 8.75
CA LEU A 185 2.23 -20.08 8.02
C LEU A 185 2.12 -21.48 7.43
N TYR A 186 2.08 -21.59 6.11
CA TYR A 186 2.15 -22.87 5.40
C TYR A 186 3.57 -23.08 4.85
N PHE A 187 4.26 -24.08 5.38
CA PHE A 187 5.50 -24.59 4.80
C PHE A 187 5.14 -25.78 3.90
N SER A 188 5.28 -25.66 2.59
CA SER A 188 5.25 -26.80 1.68
C SER A 188 6.63 -26.98 1.04
N GLU A 189 7.27 -28.12 1.29
CA GLU A 189 8.48 -28.52 0.59
C GLU A 189 8.17 -28.75 -0.89
N ALA A 190 8.68 -27.86 -1.76
CA ALA A 190 8.68 -28.13 -3.20
C ALA A 190 9.78 -29.17 -3.49
N LYS A 191 9.37 -30.41 -3.80
CA LYS A 191 10.27 -31.37 -4.46
C LYS A 191 10.54 -30.86 -5.87
N ILE A 192 11.80 -30.47 -6.11
CA ILE A 192 12.40 -30.26 -7.43
C ILE A 192 12.61 -31.63 -8.08
#